data_AF-A0A673V5S9-F1
#
_entry.id   AF-A0A673V5S9-F1
#
_cell.length_a   1.000
_cell.length_b   1.000
_cell.length_c   1.000
_cell.angle_alpha   90.00
_cell.angle_beta   90.00
_cell.angle_gamma   90.00
#
_symmetry.space_group_name_H-M   'P 1'
#
loop_
_entity.id
_entity.type
_entity.pdbx_description
1 polymer ?
#
loop_
_entity_poly.entity_id
_entity_poly.type
_entity_poly.pdbx_seq_one_letter_code
_entity_poly.pdbx_strand_id
1 'polypeptide(L)'
;MAIELPPSVRQNYHPQCEDAVNRHINLELHASFVYLAMSFYFDQNDVALENFAQLFLRQSQRKEELAKQLMKLQNLRGGHLRQHDIRKPDYDDWESGLKALECAFHLEKTLNQSLLALHRVATEKKDPHLCSFLESNFLHQQVKAIKQLSDYITDLRKMGAPDTSLADYLFDKLTLGNSDKN
;
A
#
# COMPACT_ATOMS: atom_id res chain seq x y z
N MET A 1 17.10 -41.13 18.37
CA MET A 1 15.69 -40.73 18.55
C MET A 1 15.23 -40.11 17.25
N ALA A 2 14.17 -40.64 16.63
CA ALA A 2 13.51 -39.95 15.53
C ALA A 2 12.74 -38.76 16.12
N ILE A 3 13.01 -37.55 15.64
CA ILE A 3 12.28 -36.36 16.04
C ILE A 3 10.94 -36.41 15.30
N GLU A 4 9.84 -36.59 16.03
CA GLU A 4 8.49 -36.48 15.47
C GLU A 4 8.25 -35.03 15.03
N LEU A 5 7.91 -34.84 13.76
CA LEU A 5 7.54 -33.53 13.23
C LEU A 5 6.13 -33.17 13.72
N PRO A 6 5.88 -31.90 14.11
CA PRO A 6 4.55 -31.47 14.53
C PRO A 6 3.52 -31.64 13.40
N PRO A 7 2.23 -31.85 13.73
CA PRO A 7 1.17 -31.96 12.73
C PRO A 7 1.08 -30.67 11.91
N SER A 8 1.00 -30.81 10.58
CA SER A 8 0.92 -29.67 9.68
C SER A 8 -0.45 -29.00 9.78
N VAL A 9 -0.46 -27.68 9.96
CA VAL A 9 -1.68 -26.84 9.94
C VAL A 9 -2.18 -26.57 8.52
N ARG A 10 -1.45 -27.02 7.49
CA ARG A 10 -1.77 -26.71 6.10
C ARG A 10 -2.98 -27.49 5.62
N GLN A 11 -4.08 -26.77 5.36
CA GLN A 11 -5.30 -27.33 4.79
C GLN A 11 -5.88 -26.38 3.73
N ASN A 12 -6.18 -26.94 2.55
CA ASN A 12 -6.73 -26.22 1.40
C ASN A 12 -5.95 -24.94 1.03
N TYR A 13 -4.62 -24.96 1.18
CA TYR A 13 -3.75 -23.84 0.85
C TYR A 13 -2.82 -24.24 -0.30
N HIS A 14 -3.21 -23.89 -1.52
CA HIS A 14 -2.50 -24.32 -2.72
C HIS A 14 -1.16 -23.58 -2.86
N PRO A 15 -0.06 -24.22 -3.33
CA PRO A 15 1.24 -23.55 -3.49
C PRO A 15 1.20 -22.24 -4.30
N GLN A 16 0.37 -22.18 -5.35
CA GLN A 16 0.15 -20.94 -6.11
C GLN A 16 -0.47 -19.79 -5.29
N CYS A 17 -1.33 -20.09 -4.31
CA CYS A 17 -1.85 -19.09 -3.38
C CYS A 17 -0.75 -18.60 -2.45
N GLU A 18 0.04 -19.52 -1.90
CA GLU A 18 1.21 -19.22 -1.05
C GLU A 18 2.23 -18.33 -1.78
N ASP A 19 2.59 -18.67 -3.02
CA ASP A 19 3.51 -17.86 -3.80
C ASP A 19 2.91 -16.49 -4.14
N ALA A 20 1.61 -16.42 -4.40
CA ALA A 20 0.93 -15.16 -4.69
C ALA A 20 0.84 -14.25 -3.45
N VAL A 21 0.62 -14.82 -2.26
CA VAL A 21 0.69 -14.08 -0.98
C VAL A 21 2.12 -13.56 -0.74
N ASN A 22 3.15 -14.39 -0.93
CA ASN A 22 4.55 -13.96 -0.80
C ASN A 22 4.89 -12.79 -1.75
N ARG A 23 4.47 -12.87 -3.01
CA ARG A 23 4.66 -11.76 -3.97
C ARG A 23 3.94 -10.49 -3.52
N HIS A 24 2.73 -10.62 -3.01
CA HIS A 24 1.95 -9.47 -2.58
C HIS A 24 2.50 -8.83 -1.29
N ILE A 25 3.03 -9.62 -0.36
CA ILE A 25 3.79 -9.12 0.81
C ILE A 25 4.93 -8.22 0.34
N ASN A 26 5.72 -8.66 -0.65
CA ASN A 26 6.83 -7.85 -1.15
C ASN A 26 6.34 -6.55 -1.81
N LEU A 27 5.19 -6.57 -2.46
CA LEU A 27 4.60 -5.40 -3.09
C LEU A 27 4.11 -4.37 -2.06
N GLU A 28 3.49 -4.82 -0.96
CA GLU A 28 3.11 -3.95 0.16
C GLU A 28 4.34 -3.32 0.83
N LEU A 29 5.43 -4.09 1.00
CA LEU A 29 6.69 -3.56 1.53
C LEU A 29 7.35 -2.54 0.59
N HIS A 30 7.33 -2.80 -0.72
CA HIS A 30 7.80 -1.83 -1.71
C HIS A 30 6.96 -0.55 -1.66
N ALA A 31 5.63 -0.66 -1.58
CA ALA A 31 4.75 0.50 -1.47
C ALA A 31 5.01 1.29 -0.18
N SER A 32 5.24 0.60 0.94
CA SER A 32 5.68 1.23 2.19
C SER A 32 6.95 2.06 1.99
N PHE A 33 7.95 1.52 1.29
CA PHE A 33 9.20 2.23 1.02
C PHE A 33 9.00 3.44 0.07
N VAL A 34 8.18 3.31 -0.97
CA VAL A 34 7.83 4.44 -1.86
C VAL A 34 7.17 5.57 -1.09
N TYR A 35 6.19 5.27 -0.25
CA TYR A 35 5.54 6.28 0.59
C TYR A 35 6.48 6.90 1.61
N LEU A 36 7.43 6.13 2.15
CA LEU A 36 8.45 6.67 3.05
C LEU A 36 9.35 7.68 2.32
N ALA A 37 9.80 7.35 1.11
CA ALA A 37 10.59 8.26 0.29
C ALA A 37 9.81 9.54 -0.05
N MET A 38 8.53 9.42 -0.43
CA MET A 38 7.64 10.57 -0.63
C MET A 38 7.57 11.45 0.62
N SER A 39 7.39 10.86 1.80
CA SER A 39 7.29 11.59 3.06
C SER A 39 8.54 12.45 3.31
N PHE A 40 9.72 11.85 3.19
CA PHE A 40 10.98 12.56 3.42
C PHE A 40 11.34 13.56 2.31
N TYR A 41 10.80 13.40 1.10
CA TYR A 41 10.87 14.44 0.06
C TYR A 41 10.12 15.70 0.49
N PHE A 42 8.89 15.59 1.00
CA PHE A 42 8.11 16.76 1.43
C PHE A 42 8.61 17.43 2.72
N ASP A 43 9.44 16.73 3.50
CA ASP A 43 10.11 17.25 4.70
C ASP A 43 11.41 18.01 4.39
N GLN A 44 11.89 17.98 3.14
CA GLN A 44 13.08 18.76 2.74
C GLN A 44 12.84 20.26 2.88
N ASN A 45 13.90 21.01 3.21
CA ASN A 45 13.80 22.44 3.51
C ASN A 45 13.39 23.31 2.31
N ASP A 46 13.61 22.84 1.09
CA ASP A 46 13.24 23.49 -0.17
C ASP A 46 11.87 23.05 -0.71
N VAL A 47 11.22 22.06 -0.08
CA VAL A 47 9.83 21.64 -0.35
C VAL A 47 8.89 22.08 0.78
N ALA A 48 9.19 21.72 2.03
CA ALA A 48 8.58 22.19 3.27
C ALA A 48 7.03 22.10 3.37
N LEU A 49 6.46 20.96 2.97
CA LEU A 49 5.01 20.68 3.06
C LEU A 49 4.73 19.59 4.11
N GLU A 50 4.68 20.01 5.37
CA GLU A 50 4.60 19.15 6.54
C GLU A 50 3.40 18.16 6.52
N ASN A 51 2.22 18.59 6.09
CA ASN A 51 1.04 17.72 6.14
C ASN A 51 1.04 16.70 4.99
N PHE A 52 1.68 17.01 3.85
CA PHE A 52 2.03 16.00 2.84
C PHE A 52 3.02 14.98 3.39
N ALA A 53 4.08 15.43 4.07
CA ALA A 53 5.04 14.53 4.69
C ALA A 53 4.36 13.58 5.68
N GLN A 54 3.49 14.10 6.55
CA GLN A 54 2.73 13.29 7.51
C GLN A 54 1.70 12.36 6.86
N LEU A 55 1.01 12.80 5.79
CA LEU A 55 0.11 11.94 5.01
C LEU A 55 0.86 10.70 4.50
N PHE A 56 1.98 10.91 3.80
CA PHE A 56 2.72 9.80 3.20
C PHE A 56 3.41 8.92 4.25
N LEU A 57 3.85 9.49 5.38
CA LEU A 57 4.36 8.69 6.50
C LEU A 57 3.30 7.73 7.04
N ARG A 58 2.06 8.22 7.25
CA ARG A 58 0.93 7.39 7.68
C ARG A 58 0.61 6.30 6.66
N GLN A 59 0.68 6.60 5.36
CA GLN A 59 0.49 5.58 4.33
C GLN A 59 1.60 4.53 4.35
N SER A 60 2.87 4.93 4.51
CA SER A 60 4.01 4.01 4.62
C SER A 60 3.83 3.01 5.77
N GLN A 61 3.46 3.51 6.95
CA GLN A 61 3.18 2.68 8.13
C GLN A 61 1.99 1.74 7.89
N ARG A 62 0.92 2.23 7.26
CA ARG A 62 -0.25 1.40 6.92
C ARG A 62 0.13 0.24 6.00
N LYS A 63 0.95 0.48 4.98
CA LYS A 63 1.41 -0.57 4.04
C LYS A 63 2.28 -1.61 4.75
N GLU A 64 3.11 -1.18 5.70
CA GLU A 64 3.89 -2.10 6.53
C GLU A 64 2.99 -3.01 7.39
N GLU A 65 1.94 -2.45 8.01
CA GLU A 65 0.96 -3.24 8.77
C GLU A 65 0.17 -4.22 7.89
N LEU A 66 -0.21 -3.82 6.68
CA LEU A 66 -0.84 -4.72 5.70
C LEU A 66 0.09 -5.87 5.29
N ALA A 67 1.38 -5.59 5.06
CA ALA A 67 2.39 -6.62 4.82
C ALA A 67 2.50 -7.59 6.00
N LYS A 68 2.59 -7.09 7.25
CA LYS A 68 2.62 -7.92 8.46
C LYS A 68 1.36 -8.77 8.61
N GLN A 69 0.19 -8.23 8.25
CA GLN A 69 -1.07 -8.98 8.29
C GLN A 69 -1.06 -10.18 7.33
N LEU A 70 -0.53 -10.00 6.11
CA LEU A 70 -0.33 -11.09 5.15
C LEU A 70 0.73 -12.09 5.62
N MET A 71 1.81 -11.64 6.26
CA MET A 71 2.80 -12.54 6.85
C MET A 71 2.21 -13.43 7.94
N LYS A 72 1.34 -12.86 8.79
CA LYS A 72 0.59 -13.62 9.80
C LYS A 72 -0.34 -14.63 9.15
N LEU A 73 -1.06 -14.25 8.08
CA LEU A 73 -1.89 -15.17 7.31
C LEU A 73 -1.07 -16.33 6.72
N GLN A 74 0.09 -16.03 6.14
CA GLN A 74 0.97 -17.03 5.54
C GLN A 74 1.34 -18.12 6.56
N ASN A 75 1.78 -17.71 7.76
CA ASN A 75 2.10 -18.63 8.85
C ASN A 75 0.85 -19.37 9.36
N LEU A 76 -0.28 -18.68 9.51
CA LEU A 76 -1.55 -19.25 9.95
C LEU A 76 -2.01 -20.41 9.05
N ARG A 77 -1.78 -20.30 7.74
CA ARG A 77 -2.20 -21.30 6.75
C ARG A 77 -1.15 -22.41 6.53
N GLY A 78 -0.05 -22.40 7.27
CA GLY A 78 1.05 -23.37 7.10
C GLY A 78 1.84 -23.16 5.81
N GLY A 79 1.89 -21.92 5.33
CA GLY A 79 2.81 -21.49 4.28
C GLY A 79 4.14 -21.05 4.86
N HIS A 80 5.13 -20.88 3.99
CA HIS A 80 6.44 -20.36 4.31
C HIS A 80 6.62 -18.97 3.70
N LEU A 81 7.20 -18.08 4.49
CA LEU A 81 7.60 -16.77 4.02
C LEU A 81 8.83 -16.91 3.11
N ARG A 82 8.75 -16.33 1.93
CA ARG A 82 9.89 -16.18 1.02
C ARG A 82 10.16 -14.70 0.84
N GLN A 83 11.25 -14.23 1.45
CA GLN A 83 11.66 -12.84 1.36
C GLN A 83 12.33 -12.58 0.02
N HIS A 84 12.02 -11.42 -0.55
CA HIS A 84 12.63 -10.90 -1.77
C HIS A 84 13.19 -9.52 -1.49
N ASP A 85 14.07 -9.06 -2.36
CA ASP A 85 14.59 -7.69 -2.27
C ASP A 85 13.44 -6.70 -2.45
N ILE A 86 13.41 -5.71 -1.55
CA ILE A 86 12.53 -4.56 -1.66
C ILE A 86 13.21 -3.58 -2.61
N ARG A 87 12.67 -3.45 -3.82
CA ARG A 87 13.20 -2.51 -4.81
C ARG A 87 13.07 -1.08 -4.30
N LYS A 88 14.08 -0.26 -4.58
CA LYS A 88 13.99 1.19 -4.35
C LYS A 88 12.89 1.81 -5.21
N PRO A 89 12.36 2.99 -4.81
CA PRO A 89 11.47 3.77 -5.67
C PRO A 89 12.14 4.12 -7.01
N ASP A 90 11.34 4.29 -8.05
CA ASP A 90 11.84 4.62 -9.39
C ASP A 90 12.27 6.10 -9.53
N TYR A 91 11.85 6.94 -8.59
CA TYR A 91 12.10 8.37 -8.55
C TYR A 91 12.88 8.71 -7.28
N ASP A 92 13.65 9.81 -7.34
CA ASP A 92 14.29 10.44 -6.18
C ASP A 92 13.76 11.87 -5.95
N ASP A 93 12.98 12.40 -6.92
CA ASP A 93 12.30 13.70 -6.90
C ASP A 93 10.87 13.54 -7.42
N TRP A 94 9.90 14.10 -6.69
CA TRP A 94 8.46 13.99 -6.98
C TRP A 94 7.87 15.28 -7.55
N GLU A 95 8.70 16.32 -7.67
CA GLU A 95 8.46 17.62 -8.30
C GLU A 95 7.37 18.50 -7.67
N SER A 96 6.20 17.95 -7.30
CA SER A 96 5.08 18.68 -6.70
C SER A 96 4.14 17.77 -5.91
N GLY A 97 3.25 18.38 -5.10
CA GLY A 97 2.20 17.66 -4.36
C GLY A 97 1.28 16.88 -5.32
N LEU A 98 0.91 17.51 -6.44
CA LEU A 98 0.08 16.89 -7.47
C LEU A 98 0.73 15.65 -8.09
N LYS A 99 1.99 15.76 -8.53
CA LYS A 99 2.71 14.63 -9.13
C LYS A 99 2.89 13.49 -8.14
N ALA A 100 3.19 13.80 -6.87
CA ALA A 100 3.29 12.76 -5.85
C ALA A 100 1.97 12.01 -5.61
N LEU A 101 0.85 12.71 -5.57
CA LEU A 101 -0.46 12.08 -5.45
C LEU A 101 -0.84 11.26 -6.67
N GLU A 102 -0.47 11.69 -7.88
CA GLU A 102 -0.66 10.90 -9.11
C GLU A 102 0.17 9.60 -9.07
N CYS A 103 1.44 9.68 -8.66
CA CYS A 103 2.28 8.51 -8.44
C CYS A 103 1.67 7.56 -7.40
N ALA A 104 1.23 8.09 -6.25
CA ALA A 104 0.55 7.30 -5.22
C ALA A 104 -0.74 6.64 -5.75
N PHE A 105 -1.54 7.37 -6.53
CA PHE A 105 -2.76 6.84 -7.15
C PHE A 105 -2.47 5.66 -8.09
N HIS A 106 -1.42 5.76 -8.90
CA HIS A 106 -0.98 4.66 -9.76
C HIS A 106 -0.46 3.47 -8.96
N LEU A 107 0.31 3.71 -7.89
CA LEU A 107 0.79 2.67 -6.99
C LEU A 107 -0.39 1.90 -6.34
N GLU A 108 -1.40 2.61 -5.82
CA GLU A 108 -2.58 1.97 -5.22
C GLU A 108 -3.39 1.14 -6.22
N LYS A 109 -3.50 1.60 -7.47
CA LYS A 109 -4.13 0.81 -8.54
C LYS A 109 -3.33 -0.45 -8.87
N THR A 110 -2.01 -0.39 -8.87
CA THR A 110 -1.13 -1.57 -9.05
C THR A 110 -1.30 -2.57 -7.91
N LEU A 111 -1.32 -2.09 -6.65
CA LEU A 111 -1.59 -2.92 -5.48
C LEU A 111 -2.96 -3.60 -5.57
N ASN A 112 -4.00 -2.84 -5.93
CA ASN A 112 -5.34 -3.38 -6.09
C ASN A 112 -5.42 -4.42 -7.21
N GLN A 113 -4.74 -4.18 -8.35
CA GLN A 113 -4.66 -5.16 -9.43
C GLN A 113 -3.98 -6.46 -9.00
N SER A 114 -2.93 -6.37 -8.16
CA SER A 114 -2.29 -7.54 -7.56
C SER A 114 -3.23 -8.29 -6.62
N LEU A 115 -4.05 -7.59 -5.82
CA LEU A 115 -5.04 -8.20 -4.93
C LEU A 115 -6.14 -8.91 -5.71
N LEU A 116 -6.66 -8.30 -6.79
CA LEU A 116 -7.64 -8.95 -7.67
C LEU A 116 -7.08 -10.20 -8.34
N ALA A 117 -5.80 -10.16 -8.76
CA ALA A 117 -5.13 -11.33 -9.31
C ALA A 117 -4.95 -12.44 -8.25
N LEU A 118 -4.58 -12.08 -7.02
CA LEU A 118 -4.47 -13.01 -5.90
C LEU A 118 -5.83 -13.63 -5.54
N HIS A 119 -6.89 -12.83 -5.48
CA HIS A 119 -8.26 -13.30 -5.23
C HIS A 119 -8.75 -14.25 -6.33
N ARG A 120 -8.44 -13.95 -7.59
CA ARG A 120 -8.73 -14.86 -8.71
C ARG A 120 -8.03 -16.21 -8.53
N VAL A 121 -6.74 -16.22 -8.17
CA VAL A 121 -6.00 -17.47 -7.89
C VAL A 121 -6.65 -18.24 -6.73
N ALA A 122 -7.02 -17.56 -5.65
CA ALA A 122 -7.72 -18.17 -4.52
C ALA A 122 -9.05 -18.81 -4.93
N THR A 123 -9.82 -18.11 -5.77
CA THR A 123 -11.10 -18.58 -6.31
C THR A 123 -10.92 -19.80 -7.21
N GLU A 124 -9.97 -19.76 -8.14
CA GLU A 124 -9.63 -20.89 -9.03
C GLU A 124 -9.19 -22.14 -8.25
N LYS A 125 -8.49 -21.93 -7.11
CA LYS A 125 -8.06 -23.01 -6.20
C LYS A 125 -9.09 -23.39 -5.16
N LYS A 126 -10.29 -22.79 -5.20
CA LYS A 126 -11.39 -23.07 -4.28
C LYS A 126 -10.96 -22.89 -2.81
N ASP A 127 -10.22 -21.82 -2.51
CA ASP A 127 -9.85 -21.42 -1.15
C ASP A 127 -10.77 -20.29 -0.65
N PRO A 128 -11.97 -20.63 -0.10
CA PRO A 128 -12.93 -19.62 0.33
C PRO A 128 -12.43 -18.78 1.51
N HIS A 129 -11.55 -19.34 2.35
CA HIS A 129 -10.99 -18.61 3.47
C HIS A 129 -10.08 -17.48 2.97
N LEU A 130 -9.19 -17.77 2.01
CA LEU A 130 -8.33 -16.73 1.43
C LEU A 130 -9.16 -15.67 0.68
N CYS A 131 -10.18 -16.06 -0.09
CA CYS A 131 -11.08 -15.08 -0.73
C CYS A 131 -11.72 -14.14 0.29
N SER A 132 -12.37 -14.69 1.32
CA SER A 132 -13.02 -13.91 2.37
C SER A 132 -12.04 -13.00 3.11
N PHE A 133 -10.84 -13.50 3.41
CA PHE A 133 -9.79 -12.69 4.05
C PHE A 133 -9.42 -11.45 3.21
N LEU A 134 -9.23 -11.62 1.89
CA LEU A 134 -8.86 -10.52 0.99
C LEU A 134 -10.00 -9.50 0.85
N GLU A 135 -11.25 -9.98 0.76
CA GLU A 135 -12.43 -9.13 0.67
C GLU A 135 -12.63 -8.27 1.92
N SER A 136 -12.55 -8.89 3.11
CA SER A 136 -12.80 -8.20 4.39
C SER A 136 -11.69 -7.23 4.78
N ASN A 137 -10.43 -7.55 4.47
CA ASN A 137 -9.29 -6.79 4.99
C ASN A 137 -8.65 -5.85 3.96
N PHE A 138 -8.72 -6.14 2.66
CA PHE A 138 -7.92 -5.43 1.65
C PHE A 138 -8.78 -4.73 0.58
N LEU A 139 -9.65 -5.46 -0.12
CA LEU A 139 -10.30 -4.97 -1.34
C LEU A 139 -11.15 -3.70 -1.10
N HIS A 140 -11.93 -3.66 -0.02
CA HIS A 140 -12.71 -2.47 0.32
C HIS A 140 -11.83 -1.27 0.69
N GLN A 141 -10.72 -1.53 1.38
CA GLN A 141 -9.78 -0.48 1.79
C GLN A 141 -9.07 0.12 0.58
N GLN A 142 -8.67 -0.69 -0.40
CA GLN A 142 -8.05 -0.22 -1.62
C GLN A 142 -8.97 0.68 -2.45
N VAL A 143 -10.25 0.33 -2.59
CA VAL A 143 -11.20 1.18 -3.32
C VAL A 143 -11.35 2.55 -2.64
N LYS A 144 -11.40 2.58 -1.30
CA LYS A 144 -11.42 3.83 -0.53
C LYS A 144 -10.15 4.67 -0.72
N ALA A 145 -8.97 4.04 -0.65
CA ALA A 145 -7.69 4.73 -0.84
C ALA A 145 -7.59 5.34 -2.26
N ILE A 146 -7.94 4.57 -3.29
CA ILE A 146 -7.94 5.04 -4.69
C ILE A 146 -8.90 6.22 -4.87
N LYS A 147 -10.11 6.15 -4.28
CA LYS A 147 -11.08 7.24 -4.33
C LYS A 147 -10.54 8.51 -3.64
N GLN A 148 -9.98 8.36 -2.44
CA GLN A 148 -9.43 9.48 -1.67
C GLN A 148 -8.30 10.19 -2.43
N LEU A 149 -7.36 9.42 -3.00
CA LEU A 149 -6.28 10.00 -3.81
C LEU A 149 -6.82 10.70 -5.06
N SER A 150 -7.84 10.13 -5.72
CA SER A 150 -8.51 10.78 -6.86
C SER A 150 -9.17 12.10 -6.47
N ASP A 151 -9.75 12.18 -5.28
CA ASP A 151 -10.36 13.42 -4.77
C ASP A 151 -9.29 14.49 -4.55
N TYR A 152 -8.18 14.12 -3.89
CA TYR A 152 -7.05 15.02 -3.67
C TYR A 152 -6.45 15.55 -4.97
N ILE A 153 -6.23 14.69 -5.97
CA ILE A 153 -5.77 15.10 -7.30
C ILE A 153 -6.76 16.08 -7.95
N THR A 154 -8.06 15.80 -7.83
CA THR A 154 -9.10 16.65 -8.43
C THR A 154 -9.13 18.03 -7.80
N ASP A 155 -9.01 18.11 -6.48
CA ASP A 155 -9.02 19.38 -5.74
C ASP A 155 -7.77 20.20 -6.04
N LEU A 156 -6.59 19.61 -6.03
CA LEU A 156 -5.34 20.31 -6.40
C LEU A 156 -5.37 20.87 -7.83
N ARG A 157 -5.87 20.10 -8.80
CA ARG A 157 -6.02 20.57 -10.19
C ARG A 157 -7.00 21.75 -10.27
N LYS A 158 -8.12 21.71 -9.53
CA LYS A 158 -9.07 22.84 -9.46
C LYS A 158 -8.47 24.07 -8.80
N MET A 159 -7.52 23.89 -7.88
CA MET A 159 -6.79 24.98 -7.23
C MET A 159 -5.67 25.57 -8.11
N GLY A 160 -5.39 24.97 -9.27
CA GLY A 160 -4.41 25.47 -10.24
C GLY A 160 -3.01 24.86 -10.11
N ALA A 161 -2.86 23.73 -9.42
CA ALA A 161 -1.60 22.97 -9.42
C ALA A 161 -1.37 22.29 -10.79
N PRO A 162 -0.11 22.16 -11.26
CA PRO A 162 1.13 22.58 -10.60
C PRO A 162 1.53 24.04 -10.90
N ASP A 163 0.81 24.73 -11.79
CA ASP A 163 1.19 26.08 -12.26
C ASP A 163 1.16 27.14 -11.14
N THR A 164 0.39 26.88 -10.07
CA THR A 164 0.24 27.78 -8.93
C THR A 164 0.84 27.15 -7.68
N SER A 165 2.04 27.58 -7.27
CA SER A 165 2.71 27.08 -6.05
C SER A 165 1.90 27.28 -4.76
N LEU A 166 1.03 28.29 -4.73
CA LEU A 166 0.10 28.52 -3.63
C LEU A 166 -0.94 27.39 -3.47
N ALA A 167 -1.25 26.65 -4.54
CA ALA A 167 -2.24 25.57 -4.51
C ALA A 167 -1.80 24.43 -3.57
N ASP A 168 -0.57 23.95 -3.72
CA ASP A 168 -0.01 22.89 -2.87
C ASP A 168 0.07 23.35 -1.40
N TYR A 169 0.48 24.59 -1.14
CA TYR A 169 0.54 25.15 0.21
C TYR A 169 -0.85 25.24 0.87
N LEU A 170 -1.86 25.77 0.16
CA LEU A 170 -3.21 25.86 0.71
C LEU A 170 -3.82 24.48 0.92
N PHE A 171 -3.55 23.53 0.02
CA PHE A 171 -4.03 22.16 0.15
C PHE A 171 -3.40 21.44 1.35
N ASP A 172 -2.09 21.61 1.55
CA ASP A 172 -1.36 21.12 2.72
C ASP A 172 -2.05 21.58 4.01
N LYS A 173 -2.34 22.88 4.13
CA LYS A 173 -2.91 23.45 5.37
C LYS A 173 -4.39 23.17 5.57
N LEU A 174 -5.20 23.29 4.52
CA LEU A 174 -6.67 23.27 4.64
C LEU A 174 -7.26 21.86 4.49
N THR A 175 -6.67 21.03 3.63
CA THR A 175 -7.18 19.68 3.36
C THR A 175 -6.46 18.65 4.22
N LEU A 176 -5.12 18.62 4.16
CA LEU A 176 -4.33 17.61 4.86
C LEU A 176 -4.19 17.91 6.36
N GLY A 177 -3.99 19.17 6.75
CA GLY A 177 -3.85 19.58 8.15
C GLY A 177 -5.11 19.38 9.02
N ASN A 178 -6.29 19.18 8.40
CA ASN A 178 -7.52 18.85 9.13
C ASN A 178 -7.76 17.34 9.28
N SER A 179 -6.96 16.50 8.61
CA SER A 179 -7.16 15.04 8.59
C SER A 179 -6.75 14.35 9.90
N ASP A 180 -6.02 15.02 10.80
CA ASP A 180 -5.63 14.50 12.13
C ASP A 180 -6.60 14.88 13.26
N LYS A 181 -7.68 15.61 12.95
CA LYS A 181 -8.65 16.08 13.96
C LYS A 181 -9.91 15.22 14.06
N ASN A 182 -10.03 14.14 13.29
CA ASN A 182 -11.17 13.24 13.26
C ASN A 182 -10.77 11.78 13.47
#